data_AF-A0A6C0JI86-F1
#
_entry.id   AF-A0A6C0JI86-F1
#
_cell.length_a   1.000
_cell.length_b   1.000
_cell.length_c   1.000
_cell.angle_alpha   90.00
_cell.angle_beta   90.00
_cell.angle_gamma   90.00
#
_symmetry.space_group_name_H-M   'P 1'
#
loop_
_entity.id
_entity.type
_entity.pdbx_description
1 polymer ?
#
loop_
_entity_poly.entity_id
_entity_poly.type
_entity_poly.pdbx_seq_one_letter_code
_entity_poly.pdbx_strand_id
1 'polypeptide(L)'
;MAKIELLSWFDVSKMDTIHLSKNTNPATIDYLISNPDKINWIFLAVNPNAIEILKRNRTRICWTYLSGNPAAIPYLMENPANINWNYLSGNPAAIHILTANQEKVDWDRLSSNENARELLLANQAKINWKHASSNPCIVDLLLKNLNKINWTVFSNNPSPIAIEYLTANPDKIHWCSICSNPSAMDLIHKNTDKICWSCLSANPNAIELLKQNIKSVNWTLLSSNPSIFGYDYQKMSKERTFILEEELLMKTLHPKRIEAWLAAGLSIDDL
;
A
#
# COMPACT_ATOMS: atom_id res chain seq x y z
N MET A 1 -20.04 -3.16 7.94
CA MET A 1 -18.79 -2.82 7.21
C MET A 1 -17.66 -2.84 8.21
N ALA A 2 -16.44 -3.27 7.83
CA ALA A 2 -15.31 -3.13 8.74
C ALA A 2 -15.07 -1.63 9.00
N LYS A 3 -15.10 -1.22 10.27
CA LYS A 3 -14.73 0.14 10.65
C LYS A 3 -13.23 0.20 10.84
N ILE A 4 -12.58 0.69 9.80
CA ILE A 4 -11.16 0.96 9.76
C ILE A 4 -10.97 2.42 10.16
N GLU A 5 -10.13 2.66 11.16
CA GLU A 5 -9.87 3.99 11.72
C GLU A 5 -8.37 4.20 11.88
N LEU A 6 -7.94 5.45 12.09
CA LEU A 6 -6.55 5.73 12.40
C LEU A 6 -6.15 5.01 13.70
N LEU A 7 -4.91 4.53 13.76
CA LEU A 7 -4.37 3.93 14.99
C LEU A 7 -4.51 4.90 16.17
N SER A 8 -4.85 4.37 17.35
CA SER A 8 -5.15 5.19 18.53
C SER A 8 -4.00 6.09 19.00
N TRP A 9 -2.76 5.75 18.64
CA TRP A 9 -1.57 6.55 18.96
C TRP A 9 -1.14 7.48 17.82
N PHE A 10 -1.81 7.42 16.67
CA PHE A 10 -1.51 8.29 15.54
C PHE A 10 -1.97 9.72 15.84
N ASP A 11 -1.03 10.66 15.85
CA ASP A 11 -1.29 12.08 16.10
C ASP A 11 -1.81 12.76 14.82
N VAL A 12 -3.14 12.92 14.74
CA VAL A 12 -3.80 13.55 13.58
C VAL A 12 -3.30 14.98 13.33
N SER A 13 -2.84 15.69 14.37
CA SER A 13 -2.32 17.06 14.22
C SER A 13 -1.00 17.11 13.44
N LYS A 14 -0.28 15.99 13.37
CA LYS A 14 0.99 15.83 12.65
C LYS A 14 0.82 15.13 11.30
N MET A 15 -0.41 14.85 10.90
CA MET A 15 -0.70 14.18 9.64
C MET A 15 -0.27 15.04 8.45
N ASP A 16 0.54 14.46 7.57
CA ASP A 16 0.86 15.05 6.28
C ASP A 16 -0.19 14.61 5.25
N THR A 17 -1.11 15.52 4.97
CA THR A 17 -2.25 15.27 4.08
C THR A 17 -1.85 15.14 2.61
N ILE A 18 -0.73 15.77 2.23
CA ILE A 18 -0.15 15.63 0.90
C ILE A 18 0.22 14.15 0.69
N HIS A 19 1.02 13.59 1.60
CA HIS A 19 1.51 12.21 1.53
C HIS A 19 0.43 11.17 1.84
N LEU A 20 -0.64 11.54 2.54
CA LEU A 20 -1.81 10.68 2.72
C LEU A 20 -2.47 10.32 1.39
N SER A 21 -2.46 11.22 0.40
CA SER A 21 -3.15 10.98 -0.89
C SER A 21 -2.62 9.77 -1.67
N LYS A 22 -1.33 9.42 -1.47
CA LYS A 22 -0.72 8.21 -2.06
C LYS A 22 -0.83 6.96 -1.18
N ASN A 23 -1.45 7.05 0.01
CA ASN A 23 -1.61 5.92 0.93
C ASN A 23 -2.55 4.88 0.33
N THR A 24 -2.07 3.65 0.18
CA THR A 24 -2.77 2.56 -0.53
C THR A 24 -3.77 1.80 0.34
N ASN A 25 -3.97 2.19 1.60
CA ASN A 25 -5.05 1.63 2.40
C ASN A 25 -6.41 2.11 1.84
N PRO A 26 -7.39 1.21 1.59
CA PRO A 26 -8.70 1.61 1.08
C PRO A 26 -9.44 2.65 1.94
N ALA A 27 -9.27 2.61 3.26
CA ALA A 27 -9.89 3.56 4.20
C ALA A 27 -9.38 5.00 4.00
N THR A 28 -8.22 5.17 3.35
CA THR A 28 -7.70 6.48 2.94
C THR A 28 -8.70 7.22 2.05
N ILE A 29 -9.36 6.52 1.12
CA ILE A 29 -10.28 7.15 0.18
C ILE A 29 -11.49 7.73 0.91
N ASP A 30 -12.06 6.99 1.87
CA ASP A 30 -13.18 7.46 2.68
C ASP A 30 -12.80 8.70 3.52
N TYR A 31 -11.60 8.70 4.11
CA TYR A 31 -11.05 9.85 4.81
C TYR A 31 -10.93 11.07 3.90
N LEU A 32 -10.35 10.90 2.71
CA LEU A 32 -10.16 11.98 1.73
C LEU A 32 -11.48 12.51 1.17
N ILE A 33 -12.47 11.65 0.94
CA ILE A 33 -13.82 12.06 0.51
C ILE A 33 -14.48 12.95 1.58
N SER A 34 -14.27 12.62 2.85
CA SER A 34 -14.76 13.41 3.98
C SER A 34 -13.96 14.70 4.23
N ASN A 35 -12.79 14.85 3.59
CA ASN A 35 -11.90 16.01 3.72
C ASN A 35 -11.35 16.45 2.34
N PRO A 36 -12.22 16.91 1.42
CA PRO A 36 -11.84 17.11 0.02
C PRO A 36 -10.77 18.21 -0.20
N ASP A 37 -10.65 19.15 0.73
CA ASP A 37 -9.62 20.21 0.76
C ASP A 37 -8.21 19.66 0.98
N LYS A 38 -8.09 18.47 1.56
CA LYS A 38 -6.81 17.80 1.87
C LYS A 38 -6.28 16.95 0.72
N ILE A 39 -7.01 16.84 -0.39
CA ILE A 39 -6.64 15.97 -1.51
C ILE A 39 -5.51 16.61 -2.33
N ASN A 40 -4.37 15.92 -2.37
CA ASN A 40 -3.33 16.18 -3.35
C ASN A 40 -3.55 15.30 -4.60
N TRP A 41 -4.04 15.91 -5.69
CA TRP A 41 -4.42 15.19 -6.90
C TRP A 41 -3.26 14.53 -7.65
N ILE A 42 -2.04 15.06 -7.52
CA ILE A 42 -0.85 14.45 -8.12
C ILE A 42 -0.53 13.13 -7.42
N PHE A 43 -0.54 13.11 -6.08
CA PHE A 43 -0.28 11.90 -5.31
C PHE A 43 -1.49 10.96 -5.23
N LEU A 44 -2.71 11.47 -5.40
CA LEU A 44 -3.89 10.63 -5.55
C LEU A 44 -3.83 9.81 -6.84
N ALA A 45 -3.20 10.32 -7.91
CA ALA A 45 -3.10 9.62 -9.19
C ALA A 45 -2.33 8.29 -9.11
N VAL A 46 -1.40 8.14 -8.16
CA VAL A 46 -0.69 6.86 -7.94
C VAL A 46 -1.46 5.89 -7.03
N ASN A 47 -2.55 6.34 -6.40
CA ASN A 47 -3.31 5.50 -5.47
C ASN A 47 -4.22 4.53 -6.24
N PRO A 48 -4.04 3.21 -6.10
CA PRO A 48 -4.84 2.23 -6.85
C PRO A 48 -6.31 2.22 -6.43
N ASN A 49 -6.65 2.68 -5.23
CA ASN A 49 -8.04 2.76 -4.77
C ASN A 49 -8.75 4.05 -5.23
N ALA A 50 -8.03 4.99 -5.85
CA ALA A 50 -8.56 6.29 -6.21
C ALA A 50 -9.10 6.39 -7.66
N ILE A 51 -9.12 5.31 -8.42
CA ILE A 51 -9.49 5.34 -9.85
C ILE A 51 -10.87 5.97 -10.06
N GLU A 52 -11.86 5.62 -9.25
CA GLU A 52 -13.23 6.13 -9.41
C GLU A 52 -13.36 7.62 -9.05
N ILE A 53 -12.67 8.09 -8.01
CA ILE A 53 -12.67 9.53 -7.67
C ILE A 53 -11.91 10.34 -8.74
N LEU A 54 -10.85 9.79 -9.33
CA LEU A 54 -10.12 10.41 -10.44
C LEU A 54 -11.00 10.51 -11.69
N LYS A 55 -11.70 9.43 -12.08
CA LYS A 55 -12.64 9.42 -13.22
C LYS A 55 -13.74 10.48 -13.11
N ARG A 56 -14.23 10.75 -11.89
CA ARG A 56 -15.23 11.81 -11.62
C ARG A 56 -14.65 13.22 -11.68
N ASN A 57 -13.33 13.37 -11.61
CA ASN A 57 -12.62 14.65 -11.54
C ASN A 57 -11.55 14.75 -12.65
N ARG A 58 -11.94 14.48 -13.90
CA ARG A 58 -11.01 14.32 -15.05
C ARG A 58 -10.01 15.45 -15.23
N THR A 59 -10.42 16.69 -14.97
CA THR A 59 -9.56 17.89 -15.13
C THR A 59 -8.44 17.98 -14.10
N ARG A 60 -8.51 17.20 -13.02
CA ARG A 60 -7.51 17.17 -11.94
C ARG A 60 -6.53 16.00 -12.05
N ILE A 61 -6.71 15.12 -13.04
CA ILE A 61 -5.88 13.93 -13.20
C ILE A 61 -4.47 14.32 -13.61
N CYS A 62 -3.48 13.88 -12.82
CA CYS A 62 -2.09 13.90 -13.24
C CYS A 62 -1.76 12.64 -14.05
N TRP A 63 -1.94 12.69 -15.37
CA TRP A 63 -1.79 11.54 -16.28
C TRP A 63 -0.41 10.88 -16.23
N THR A 64 0.65 11.67 -16.01
CA THR A 64 2.01 11.17 -15.80
C THR A 64 2.07 10.16 -14.65
N TYR A 65 1.55 10.54 -13.48
CA TYR A 65 1.55 9.66 -12.30
C TYR A 65 0.51 8.55 -12.42
N LEU A 66 -0.63 8.81 -13.05
CA LEU A 66 -1.65 7.80 -13.34
C LEU A 66 -1.09 6.67 -14.23
N SER A 67 -0.19 6.99 -15.16
CA SER A 67 0.45 5.98 -16.03
C SER A 67 1.27 4.94 -15.24
N GLY A 68 1.78 5.32 -14.07
CA GLY A 68 2.45 4.41 -13.14
C GLY A 68 1.52 3.61 -12.23
N ASN A 69 0.21 3.87 -12.25
CA ASN A 69 -0.77 3.23 -11.37
C ASN A 69 -1.26 1.90 -11.96
N PRO A 70 -1.03 0.74 -11.30
CA PRO A 70 -1.45 -0.56 -11.83
C PRO A 70 -2.96 -0.68 -12.04
N ALA A 71 -3.77 -0.07 -11.17
CA ALA A 71 -5.23 -0.10 -11.27
C ALA A 71 -5.78 0.78 -12.40
N ALA A 72 -4.96 1.68 -12.96
CA ALA A 72 -5.38 2.62 -13.99
C ALA A 72 -5.25 2.07 -15.42
N ILE A 73 -4.66 0.88 -15.62
CA ILE A 73 -4.41 0.34 -16.97
C ILE A 73 -5.66 0.34 -17.87
N PRO A 74 -6.85 -0.15 -17.44
CA PRO A 74 -8.03 -0.09 -18.29
C PRO A 74 -8.39 1.34 -18.69
N TYR A 75 -8.32 2.28 -17.76
CA TYR A 75 -8.67 3.67 -18.01
C TYR A 75 -7.63 4.40 -18.89
N LEU A 76 -6.36 4.04 -18.79
CA LEU A 76 -5.31 4.52 -19.68
C LEU A 76 -5.50 4.01 -21.11
N MET A 77 -5.95 2.77 -21.28
CA MET A 77 -6.24 2.18 -22.60
C MET A 77 -7.44 2.85 -23.29
N GLU A 78 -8.40 3.35 -22.52
CA GLU A 78 -9.48 4.20 -23.05
C GLU A 78 -8.99 5.61 -23.45
N ASN A 79 -7.82 6.05 -22.97
CA ASN A 79 -7.29 7.39 -23.15
C ASN A 79 -5.81 7.38 -23.60
N PRO A 80 -5.47 6.72 -24.73
CA PRO A 80 -4.09 6.42 -25.10
C PRO A 80 -3.23 7.66 -25.35
N ALA A 81 -3.84 8.78 -25.76
CA ALA A 81 -3.13 10.04 -26.00
C ALA A 81 -2.51 10.64 -24.72
N ASN A 82 -2.99 10.24 -23.54
CA ASN A 82 -2.51 10.75 -22.26
C ASN A 82 -1.47 9.82 -21.59
N ILE A 83 -1.12 8.69 -22.22
CA ILE A 83 -0.18 7.74 -21.65
C ILE A 83 1.22 8.34 -21.61
N ASN A 84 1.79 8.42 -20.41
CA ASN A 84 3.20 8.68 -20.22
C ASN A 84 3.98 7.36 -20.22
N TRP A 85 4.67 7.08 -21.32
CA TRP A 85 5.39 5.81 -21.51
C TRP A 85 6.54 5.58 -20.52
N ASN A 86 7.16 6.64 -20.00
CA ASN A 86 8.22 6.50 -19.01
C ASN A 86 7.65 5.95 -17.70
N TYR A 87 6.53 6.50 -17.22
CA TYR A 87 5.87 6.00 -16.01
C TYR A 87 5.16 4.67 -16.24
N LEU A 88 4.60 4.45 -17.44
CA LEU A 88 4.03 3.15 -17.82
C LEU A 88 5.10 2.05 -17.82
N SER A 89 6.34 2.35 -18.21
CA SER A 89 7.44 1.37 -18.24
C SER A 89 7.78 0.82 -16.85
N GLY A 90 7.60 1.62 -15.79
CA GLY A 90 7.72 1.17 -14.41
C GLY A 90 6.48 0.45 -13.85
N ASN A 91 5.36 0.41 -14.59
CA ASN A 91 4.10 -0.15 -14.12
C ASN A 91 4.06 -1.67 -14.37
N PRO A 92 4.02 -2.51 -13.33
CA PRO A 92 4.03 -3.97 -13.49
C PRO A 92 2.78 -4.52 -14.19
N ALA A 93 1.63 -3.85 -14.07
CA ALA A 93 0.40 -4.25 -14.78
C ALA A 93 0.45 -3.94 -16.28
N ALA A 94 1.39 -3.10 -16.73
CA ALA A 94 1.52 -2.70 -18.13
C ALA A 94 2.43 -3.62 -18.96
N ILE A 95 3.01 -4.69 -18.39
CA ILE A 95 4.05 -5.47 -19.06
C ILE A 95 3.65 -6.00 -20.45
N HIS A 96 2.38 -6.41 -20.62
CA HIS A 96 1.85 -6.86 -21.89
C HIS A 96 1.85 -5.75 -22.95
N ILE A 97 1.50 -4.51 -22.56
CA ILE A 97 1.53 -3.32 -23.44
C ILE A 97 2.97 -2.99 -23.83
N LEU A 98 3.88 -3.00 -22.84
CA LEU A 98 5.29 -2.68 -23.04
C LEU A 98 5.99 -3.70 -23.94
N THR A 99 5.67 -4.98 -23.78
CA THR A 99 6.20 -6.07 -24.62
C THR A 99 5.84 -5.90 -26.09
N ALA A 100 4.62 -5.39 -26.37
CA ALA A 100 4.14 -5.12 -27.72
C ALA A 100 4.61 -3.78 -28.31
N ASN A 101 5.19 -2.88 -27.50
CA ASN A 101 5.59 -1.52 -27.90
C ASN A 101 7.01 -1.18 -27.39
N GLN A 102 7.97 -2.07 -27.66
CA GLN A 102 9.34 -1.94 -27.13
C GLN A 102 10.07 -0.65 -27.56
N GLU A 103 9.65 -0.04 -28.67
CA GLU A 103 10.18 1.22 -29.17
C GLU A 103 9.86 2.43 -28.28
N LYS A 104 8.84 2.32 -27.43
CA LYS A 104 8.42 3.38 -26.49
C LYS A 104 8.87 3.12 -25.06
N VAL A 105 9.50 1.98 -24.81
CA VAL A 105 9.93 1.57 -23.47
C VAL A 105 11.05 2.47 -22.97
N ASP A 106 10.83 3.04 -21.79
CA ASP A 106 11.88 3.62 -20.96
C ASP A 106 12.57 2.47 -20.19
N TRP A 107 13.76 2.10 -20.66
CA TRP A 107 14.51 0.97 -20.10
C TRP A 107 15.04 1.22 -18.70
N ASP A 108 15.24 2.49 -18.32
CA ASP A 108 15.64 2.86 -16.97
C ASP A 108 14.52 2.53 -15.98
N ARG A 109 13.27 2.88 -16.32
CA ARG A 109 12.09 2.58 -15.49
C ARG A 109 11.72 1.10 -15.54
N LEU A 110 11.77 0.49 -16.73
CA LEU A 110 11.52 -0.95 -16.89
C LEU A 110 12.48 -1.80 -16.06
N SER A 111 13.74 -1.36 -15.88
CA SER A 111 14.72 -2.10 -15.08
C SER A 111 14.25 -2.35 -13.64
N SER A 112 13.42 -1.46 -13.07
CA SER A 112 12.80 -1.62 -11.75
C SER A 112 11.44 -2.34 -11.75
N ASN A 113 10.90 -2.71 -12.92
CA ASN A 113 9.59 -3.32 -13.07
C ASN A 113 9.63 -4.81 -12.69
N GLU A 114 8.89 -5.18 -11.64
CA GLU A 114 8.89 -6.54 -11.08
C GLU A 114 8.29 -7.61 -12.01
N ASN A 115 7.51 -7.23 -13.02
CA ASN A 115 6.97 -8.15 -14.02
C ASN A 115 7.79 -8.20 -15.32
N ALA A 116 8.88 -7.43 -15.42
CA ALA A 116 9.64 -7.29 -16.67
C ALA A 116 10.75 -8.32 -16.87
N ARG A 117 10.78 -9.41 -16.10
CA ARG A 117 11.87 -10.41 -16.11
C ARG A 117 12.28 -10.84 -17.53
N GLU A 118 11.33 -11.38 -18.30
CA GLU A 118 11.61 -11.92 -19.63
C GLU A 118 12.11 -10.84 -20.59
N LEU A 119 11.50 -9.65 -20.56
CA LEU A 119 11.87 -8.54 -21.42
C LEU A 119 13.29 -8.02 -21.10
N LEU A 120 13.65 -7.95 -19.81
CA LEU A 120 14.98 -7.57 -19.34
C LEU A 120 16.04 -8.64 -19.71
N LEU A 121 15.73 -9.93 -19.54
CA LEU A 121 16.64 -11.02 -19.90
C LEU A 121 16.92 -11.09 -21.41
N ALA A 122 15.91 -10.81 -22.24
CA ALA A 122 16.07 -10.70 -23.69
C ALA A 122 16.86 -9.45 -24.13
N ASN A 123 16.94 -8.43 -23.28
CA ASN A 123 17.54 -7.13 -23.60
C ASN A 123 18.59 -6.69 -22.55
N GLN A 124 19.45 -7.60 -22.08
CA GLN A 124 20.37 -7.32 -20.96
C GLN A 124 21.27 -6.10 -21.15
N ALA A 125 21.63 -5.76 -22.39
CA ALA A 125 22.45 -4.59 -22.70
C ALA A 125 21.75 -3.25 -22.38
N LYS A 126 20.42 -3.24 -22.27
CA LYS A 126 19.61 -2.05 -21.96
C LYS A 126 19.29 -1.91 -20.48
N ILE A 127 19.70 -2.87 -19.65
CA ILE A 127 19.41 -2.84 -18.21
C ILE A 127 20.15 -1.67 -17.56
N ASN A 128 19.40 -0.81 -16.88
CA ASN A 128 19.94 0.15 -15.94
C ASN A 128 20.17 -0.55 -14.60
N TRP A 129 21.41 -0.94 -14.33
CA TRP A 129 21.79 -1.73 -13.15
C TRP A 129 21.49 -1.05 -11.82
N LYS A 130 21.54 0.29 -11.77
CA LYS A 130 21.17 1.05 -10.58
C LYS A 130 19.70 0.86 -10.24
N HIS A 131 18.81 1.01 -11.21
CA HIS A 131 17.37 0.83 -11.00
C HIS A 131 16.97 -0.64 -10.87
N ALA A 132 17.67 -1.54 -11.58
CA ALA A 132 17.48 -2.98 -11.46
C ALA A 132 17.83 -3.52 -10.08
N SER A 133 18.68 -2.84 -9.30
CA SER A 133 19.16 -3.35 -8.01
C SER A 133 18.04 -3.64 -7.00
N SER A 134 16.91 -2.93 -7.05
CA SER A 134 15.74 -3.21 -6.20
C SER A 134 14.73 -4.18 -6.83
N ASN A 135 14.97 -4.66 -8.05
CA ASN A 135 14.03 -5.52 -8.75
C ASN A 135 14.11 -6.97 -8.23
N PRO A 136 13.04 -7.50 -7.61
CA PRO A 136 13.06 -8.84 -7.04
C PRO A 136 13.07 -9.96 -8.09
N CYS A 137 12.57 -9.73 -9.31
CA CYS A 137 12.39 -10.80 -10.30
C CYS A 137 13.67 -11.18 -11.06
N ILE A 138 14.74 -10.39 -10.92
CA ILE A 138 16.06 -10.61 -11.53
C ILE A 138 17.18 -10.63 -10.49
N VAL A 139 16.87 -10.92 -9.22
CA VAL A 139 17.86 -10.96 -8.13
C VAL A 139 19.00 -11.93 -8.42
N ASP A 140 18.71 -13.06 -9.09
CA ASP A 140 19.71 -14.04 -9.49
C ASP A 140 20.70 -13.48 -10.52
N LEU A 141 20.21 -12.67 -11.48
CA LEU A 141 21.05 -11.97 -12.44
C LEU A 141 21.92 -10.89 -11.76
N LEU A 142 21.34 -10.14 -10.81
CA LEU A 142 22.06 -9.13 -10.03
C LEU A 142 23.22 -9.79 -9.27
N LEU A 143 22.96 -10.88 -8.55
CA LEU A 143 23.97 -11.56 -7.75
C LEU A 143 25.07 -12.23 -8.58
N LYS A 144 24.81 -12.57 -9.85
CA LYS A 144 25.86 -12.96 -10.83
C LYS A 144 26.73 -11.79 -11.30
N ASN A 145 26.31 -10.55 -11.07
CA ASN A 145 26.96 -9.32 -11.53
C ASN A 145 27.20 -8.34 -10.36
N LEU A 146 27.84 -8.80 -9.29
CA LEU A 146 27.99 -8.04 -8.04
C LEU A 146 28.58 -6.64 -8.22
N ASN A 147 29.48 -6.46 -9.18
CA ASN A 147 30.13 -5.17 -9.47
C ASN A 147 29.18 -4.12 -10.08
N LYS A 148 27.99 -4.53 -10.52
CA LYS A 148 26.97 -3.64 -11.10
C LYS A 148 25.88 -3.26 -10.10
N ILE A 149 25.83 -3.93 -8.95
CA ILE A 149 24.81 -3.69 -7.93
C ILE A 149 25.04 -2.33 -7.27
N ASN A 150 23.98 -1.53 -7.20
CA ASN A 150 23.90 -0.40 -6.30
C ASN A 150 23.38 -0.87 -4.94
N TRP A 151 24.26 -1.04 -3.96
CA TRP A 151 23.92 -1.60 -2.65
C TRP A 151 22.92 -0.75 -1.84
N THR A 152 22.91 0.57 -2.03
CA THR A 152 21.90 1.46 -1.44
C THR A 152 20.49 1.11 -1.91
N VAL A 153 20.32 0.84 -3.21
CA VAL A 153 19.02 0.47 -3.79
C VAL A 153 18.70 -1.00 -3.54
N PHE A 154 19.71 -1.88 -3.63
CA PHE A 154 19.57 -3.33 -3.37
C PHE A 154 19.11 -3.63 -1.94
N SER A 155 19.51 -2.81 -0.97
CA SER A 155 19.05 -2.94 0.41
C SER A 155 17.53 -2.80 0.56
N ASN A 156 16.82 -2.23 -0.42
CA ASN A 156 15.35 -2.19 -0.45
C ASN A 156 14.73 -3.29 -1.32
N ASN A 157 15.51 -4.27 -1.80
CA ASN A 157 14.99 -5.37 -2.61
C ASN A 157 14.19 -6.34 -1.72
N PRO A 158 12.90 -6.61 -2.02
CA PRO A 158 12.05 -7.40 -1.14
C PRO A 158 12.23 -8.91 -1.30
N SER A 159 13.05 -9.37 -2.26
CA SER A 159 13.28 -10.79 -2.51
C SER A 159 13.93 -11.48 -1.31
N PRO A 160 13.43 -12.64 -0.85
CA PRO A 160 14.05 -13.41 0.22
C PRO A 160 15.53 -13.72 -0.03
N ILE A 161 15.90 -13.98 -1.29
CA ILE A 161 17.30 -14.23 -1.70
C ILE A 161 18.17 -12.98 -1.47
N ALA A 162 17.64 -11.79 -1.73
CA ALA A 162 18.35 -10.54 -1.47
C ALA A 162 18.53 -10.31 0.04
N ILE A 163 17.49 -10.56 0.84
CA ILE A 163 17.55 -10.43 2.31
C ILE A 163 18.54 -11.42 2.92
N GLU A 164 18.54 -12.67 2.46
CA GLU A 164 19.50 -13.69 2.88
C GLU A 164 20.94 -13.25 2.55
N TYR A 165 21.16 -12.78 1.32
CA TYR A 165 22.46 -12.28 0.90
C TYR A 165 22.94 -11.11 1.76
N LEU A 166 22.08 -10.12 2.04
CA LEU A 166 22.41 -8.97 2.89
C LEU A 166 22.68 -9.40 4.33
N THR A 167 21.92 -10.35 4.86
CA THR A 167 22.13 -10.90 6.20
C THR A 167 23.51 -11.55 6.33
N ALA A 168 23.96 -12.25 5.29
CA ALA A 168 25.29 -12.85 5.25
C ALA A 168 26.43 -11.85 4.97
N ASN A 169 26.12 -10.64 4.48
CA ASN A 169 27.09 -9.62 4.08
C ASN A 169 26.71 -8.24 4.66
N PRO A 170 26.82 -8.06 5.99
CA PRO A 170 26.32 -6.87 6.66
C PRO A 170 27.04 -5.57 6.26
N ASP A 171 28.27 -5.66 5.74
CA ASP A 171 29.06 -4.54 5.21
C ASP A 171 28.42 -3.89 3.97
N LYS A 172 27.54 -4.62 3.27
CA LYS A 172 26.83 -4.14 2.07
C LYS A 172 25.47 -3.53 2.38
N ILE A 173 25.03 -3.58 3.64
CA ILE A 173 23.72 -3.06 4.04
C ILE A 173 23.76 -1.54 4.09
N HIS A 174 22.88 -0.91 3.34
CA HIS A 174 22.53 0.48 3.54
C HIS A 174 21.34 0.57 4.51
N TRP A 175 21.63 0.91 5.78
CA TRP A 175 20.68 0.82 6.88
C TRP A 175 19.43 1.71 6.74
N CYS A 176 19.54 2.89 6.14
CA CYS A 176 18.35 3.70 5.85
C CYS A 176 17.42 2.99 4.85
N SER A 177 17.98 2.36 3.81
CA SER A 177 17.17 1.69 2.79
C SER A 177 16.53 0.41 3.30
N ILE A 178 17.29 -0.42 4.04
CA ILE A 178 16.75 -1.68 4.59
C ILE A 178 15.64 -1.40 5.61
N CYS A 179 15.70 -0.30 6.37
CA CYS A 179 14.66 0.07 7.33
C CYS A 179 13.30 0.32 6.66
N SER A 180 13.26 0.77 5.41
CA SER A 180 12.02 0.93 4.64
C SER A 180 11.52 -0.37 3.99
N ASN A 181 12.30 -1.46 4.05
CA ASN A 181 11.98 -2.72 3.39
C ASN A 181 11.09 -3.60 4.29
N PRO A 182 9.81 -3.83 3.92
CA PRO A 182 8.89 -4.61 4.74
C PRO A 182 9.28 -6.09 4.87
N SER A 183 10.03 -6.64 3.90
CA SER A 183 10.52 -8.03 3.94
C SER A 183 11.71 -8.20 4.87
N ALA A 184 12.32 -7.13 5.37
CA ALA A 184 13.54 -7.17 6.16
C ALA A 184 13.33 -7.04 7.68
N MET A 185 12.09 -7.16 8.17
CA MET A 185 11.77 -6.92 9.58
C MET A 185 12.60 -7.78 10.55
N ASP A 186 12.83 -9.06 10.24
CA ASP A 186 13.64 -9.94 11.11
C ASP A 186 15.09 -9.46 11.21
N LEU A 187 15.67 -8.98 10.11
CA LEU A 187 17.01 -8.42 10.07
C LEU A 187 17.08 -7.10 10.85
N ILE A 188 16.07 -6.25 10.72
CA ILE A 188 15.95 -4.98 11.44
C ILE A 188 15.85 -5.22 12.96
N HIS A 189 15.01 -6.17 13.40
CA HIS A 189 14.85 -6.50 14.82
C HIS A 189 16.15 -7.02 15.47
N LYS A 190 17.00 -7.70 14.72
CA LYS A 190 18.30 -8.19 15.22
C LYS A 190 19.37 -7.10 15.33
N ASN A 191 19.14 -5.92 14.75
CA ASN A 191 20.12 -4.84 14.63
C ASN A 191 19.51 -3.48 15.03
N THR A 192 18.95 -3.43 16.24
CA THR A 192 18.20 -2.26 16.72
C THR A 192 19.03 -0.99 16.84
N ASP A 193 20.35 -1.12 17.02
CA ASP A 193 21.31 -0.01 17.07
C ASP A 193 21.51 0.70 15.71
N LYS A 194 21.11 0.05 14.61
CA LYS A 194 21.26 0.57 13.24
C LYS A 194 19.99 1.16 12.65
N ILE A 195 18.91 1.21 13.42
CA ILE A 195 17.60 1.65 12.92
C ILE A 195 17.65 3.12 12.50
N CYS A 196 17.33 3.38 11.23
CA CYS A 196 16.94 4.70 10.77
C CYS A 196 15.44 4.88 10.97
N TRP A 197 15.06 5.51 12.09
CA TRP A 197 13.65 5.69 12.48
C TRP A 197 12.81 6.46 11.45
N SER A 198 13.42 7.42 10.76
CA SER A 198 12.75 8.14 9.67
C SER A 198 12.33 7.18 8.55
N CYS A 199 13.27 6.38 8.03
CA CYS A 199 12.98 5.39 6.98
C CYS A 199 12.06 4.25 7.46
N LEU A 200 12.20 3.83 8.71
CA LEU A 200 11.33 2.82 9.33
C LEU A 200 9.88 3.31 9.42
N SER A 201 9.64 4.62 9.55
CA SER A 201 8.28 5.19 9.60
C SER A 201 7.47 4.92 8.33
N ALA A 202 8.14 4.75 7.18
CA ALA A 202 7.51 4.36 5.92
C ALA A 202 7.26 2.84 5.79
N ASN A 203 7.80 2.02 6.69
CA ASN A 203 7.71 0.56 6.60
C ASN A 203 6.37 0.06 7.17
N PRO A 204 5.50 -0.56 6.34
CA PRO A 204 4.17 -0.99 6.78
C PRO A 204 4.19 -2.11 7.82
N ASN A 205 5.30 -2.86 7.93
CA ASN A 205 5.45 -3.95 8.89
C ASN A 205 6.10 -3.49 10.20
N ALA A 206 6.41 -2.19 10.36
CA ALA A 206 7.10 -1.66 11.53
C ALA A 206 6.20 -0.93 12.55
N ILE A 207 4.87 -0.94 12.36
CA ILE A 207 3.91 -0.17 13.19
C ILE A 207 4.08 -0.43 14.69
N GLU A 208 4.23 -1.68 15.12
CA GLU A 208 4.39 -2.00 16.55
C GLU A 208 5.72 -1.48 17.11
N LEU A 209 6.80 -1.54 16.33
CA LEU A 209 8.11 -1.02 16.74
C LEU A 209 8.10 0.52 16.81
N LEU A 210 7.40 1.18 15.89
CA LEU A 210 7.21 2.64 15.88
C LEU A 210 6.36 3.10 17.08
N LYS A 211 5.31 2.36 17.43
CA LYS A 211 4.47 2.63 18.62
C LYS A 211 5.26 2.59 19.93
N GLN A 212 6.29 1.76 20.02
CA GLN A 212 7.17 1.72 21.19
C GLN A 212 8.14 2.92 21.23
N ASN A 213 8.33 3.62 20.11
CA ASN A 213 9.34 4.67 19.93
C ASN A 213 8.76 5.93 19.27
N ILE A 214 7.57 6.36 19.73
CA ILE A 214 6.78 7.46 19.13
C ILE A 214 7.59 8.75 18.96
N LYS A 215 8.53 9.03 19.87
CA LYS A 215 9.37 10.24 19.81
C LYS A 215 10.28 10.29 18.59
N SER A 216 10.61 9.14 18.01
CA SER A 216 11.52 9.02 16.85
C SER A 216 10.77 8.91 15.52
N VAL A 217 9.44 8.88 15.55
CA VAL A 217 8.59 8.72 14.37
C VAL A 217 8.68 9.96 13.46
N ASN A 218 8.90 9.71 12.18
CA ASN A 218 8.72 10.71 11.14
C ASN A 218 7.26 10.68 10.66
N TRP A 219 6.47 11.66 11.10
CA TRP A 219 5.03 11.75 10.82
C TRP A 219 4.69 11.96 9.34
N THR A 220 5.54 12.66 8.59
CA THR A 220 5.37 12.82 7.14
C THR A 220 5.45 11.48 6.42
N LEU A 221 6.47 10.68 6.73
CA LEU A 221 6.64 9.36 6.11
C LEU A 221 5.58 8.37 6.62
N LEU A 222 5.25 8.41 7.91
CA LEU A 222 4.20 7.59 8.50
C LEU A 222 2.82 7.88 7.88
N SER A 223 2.52 9.13 7.50
CA SER A 223 1.22 9.47 6.87
C SER A 223 0.98 8.75 5.54
N SER A 224 2.06 8.38 4.83
CA SER A 224 1.96 7.54 3.62
C SER A 224 1.97 6.03 3.88
N ASN A 225 2.19 5.61 5.12
CA ASN A 225 2.24 4.20 5.49
C ASN A 225 0.82 3.63 5.56
N PRO A 226 0.48 2.59 4.78
CA PRO A 226 -0.89 2.06 4.74
C PRO A 226 -1.34 1.40 6.05
N SER A 227 -0.41 1.08 6.94
CA SER A 227 -0.69 0.44 8.21
C SER A 227 -1.04 1.44 9.34
N ILE A 228 -1.16 2.75 9.05
CA ILE A 228 -1.69 3.74 10.03
C ILE A 228 -3.19 3.60 10.29
N PHE A 229 -3.86 2.75 9.53
CA PHE A 229 -5.25 2.42 9.67
C PHE A 229 -5.38 1.02 10.29
N GLY A 230 -6.09 0.91 11.41
CA GLY A 230 -6.34 -0.33 12.12
C GLY A 230 -7.83 -0.64 12.24
N TYR A 231 -8.15 -1.89 12.57
CA TYR A 231 -9.52 -2.29 12.88
C TYR A 231 -9.91 -1.84 14.28
N ASP A 232 -11.06 -1.19 14.41
CA ASP A 232 -11.72 -1.02 15.70
C ASP A 232 -12.56 -2.28 16.01
N TYR A 233 -11.89 -3.29 16.58
CA TYR A 233 -12.54 -4.54 16.97
C TYR A 233 -13.69 -4.34 17.96
N GLN A 234 -13.61 -3.34 18.85
CA GLN A 234 -14.66 -3.09 19.83
C GLN A 234 -15.92 -2.58 19.15
N LYS A 235 -15.78 -1.61 18.24
CA LYS A 235 -16.89 -1.04 17.47
C LYS A 235 -17.48 -2.05 16.50
N MET A 236 -16.64 -2.83 15.82
CA MET A 236 -17.09 -3.94 14.97
C MET A 236 -17.87 -4.99 15.78
N SER A 237 -17.41 -5.33 16.99
CA SER A 237 -18.13 -6.25 17.87
C SER A 237 -19.49 -5.68 18.27
N LYS A 238 -19.56 -4.40 18.66
CA LYS A 238 -20.83 -3.75 19.03
C LYS A 238 -21.82 -3.74 17.88
N GLU A 239 -21.38 -3.40 16.67
CA GLU A 239 -22.24 -3.40 15.48
C GLU A 239 -22.75 -4.79 15.12
N ARG A 240 -21.89 -5.81 15.20
CA ARG A 240 -22.30 -7.18 14.95
C ARG A 240 -23.34 -7.64 15.99
N THR A 241 -23.10 -7.33 17.26
CA THR A 241 -24.05 -7.66 18.33
C THR A 241 -25.37 -6.92 18.14
N PHE A 242 -25.34 -5.65 17.74
CA PHE A 242 -26.54 -4.87 17.45
C PHE A 242 -27.40 -5.48 16.34
N ILE A 243 -26.79 -5.95 15.25
CA ILE A 243 -27.53 -6.63 14.16
C ILE A 243 -28.20 -7.92 14.67
N LEU A 244 -27.46 -8.71 15.47
CA LEU A 244 -28.01 -9.94 16.05
C LEU A 244 -29.14 -9.64 17.03
N GLU A 245 -29.00 -8.59 17.83
CA GLU A 245 -30.02 -8.09 18.74
C GLU A 245 -31.29 -7.68 17.97
N GLU A 246 -31.16 -6.87 16.91
CA GLU A 246 -32.30 -6.51 16.05
C GLU A 246 -32.97 -7.73 15.40
N GLU A 247 -32.19 -8.66 14.85
CA GLU A 247 -32.74 -9.88 14.25
C GLU A 247 -33.47 -10.75 15.27
N LEU A 248 -32.94 -10.84 16.49
CA LEU A 248 -33.59 -11.56 17.58
C LEU A 248 -34.88 -10.86 18.00
N LEU A 249 -34.84 -9.55 18.24
CA LEU A 249 -36.02 -8.75 18.58
C LEU A 249 -37.11 -8.88 17.51
N MET A 250 -36.77 -8.79 16.22
CA MET A 250 -37.73 -8.98 15.12
C MET A 250 -38.37 -10.37 15.14
N LYS A 251 -37.64 -11.42 15.55
CA LYS A 251 -38.17 -12.78 15.63
C LYS A 251 -38.96 -13.03 16.91
N THR A 252 -38.46 -12.58 18.06
CA THR A 252 -39.09 -12.80 19.37
C THR A 252 -40.34 -11.94 19.53
N LEU A 253 -40.28 -10.69 19.10
CA LEU A 253 -41.39 -9.73 19.11
C LEU A 253 -42.20 -9.74 17.80
N HIS A 254 -42.10 -10.79 17.00
CA HIS A 254 -42.93 -10.92 15.81
C HIS A 254 -44.42 -10.97 16.20
N PRO A 255 -45.34 -10.25 15.53
CA PRO A 255 -46.75 -10.16 15.92
C PRO A 255 -47.43 -11.51 16.21
N LYS A 256 -47.24 -12.50 15.32
CA LYS A 256 -47.76 -13.87 15.53
C LYS A 256 -47.30 -14.54 16.83
N ARG A 257 -46.08 -14.26 17.30
CA ARG A 257 -45.57 -14.82 18.55
C ARG A 257 -46.14 -14.09 19.76
N ILE A 258 -46.25 -12.76 19.68
CA ILE A 258 -46.90 -11.94 20.70
C ILE A 258 -48.37 -12.38 20.84
N GLU A 259 -49.09 -12.56 19.73
CA GLU A 259 -50.46 -13.06 19.72
C GLU A 259 -50.58 -14.44 20.37
N ALA A 260 -49.69 -15.37 20.04
CA ALA A 260 -49.67 -16.70 20.66
C ALA A 260 -49.36 -16.64 22.17
N TRP A 261 -48.47 -15.73 22.59
CA TRP A 261 -48.11 -15.52 23.99
C TRP A 261 -49.28 -14.97 24.82
N LEU A 262 -49.96 -13.94 24.30
CA LEU A 262 -51.16 -13.38 24.92
C LEU A 262 -52.32 -14.39 24.95
N ALA A 263 -52.49 -15.18 23.89
CA ALA A 263 -53.50 -16.23 23.83
C ALA A 263 -53.24 -17.36 24.85
N ALA A 264 -51.99 -17.55 25.28
CA ALA A 264 -51.63 -18.46 26.38
C ALA A 264 -51.91 -17.87 27.77
N GLY A 265 -52.44 -16.65 27.87
CA GLY A 265 -52.81 -15.98 29.13
C GLY A 265 -51.65 -15.30 29.86
N LEU A 266 -50.51 -15.09 29.19
CA LEU A 266 -49.33 -14.43 29.74
C LEU A 266 -49.39 -12.91 29.50
N SER A 267 -48.75 -12.11 30.37
CA SER A 267 -48.78 -10.64 30.24
C SER A 267 -47.82 -10.15 29.16
N ILE A 268 -48.13 -8.98 28.59
CA ILE A 268 -47.19 -8.25 27.73
C ILE A 268 -45.98 -7.74 28.54
N ASP A 269 -46.16 -7.51 29.84
CA ASP A 269 -45.10 -7.05 30.75
C ASP A 269 -44.06 -8.16 31.05
N ASP A 270 -44.36 -9.41 30.67
CA ASP A 270 -43.48 -10.58 30.83
C ASP A 270 -42.52 -10.79 29.62
N LEU A 271 -42.60 -9.95 28.58
CA LEU A 271 -41.77 -9.98 27.36
C LEU A 271 -40.60 -8.99 27.43
#